data_AF-A0A1S6XPC3-F1
#
_entry.id   AF-A0A1S6XPC3-F1
#
_cell.length_a   1.000
_cell.length_b   1.000
_cell.length_c   1.000
_cell.angle_alpha   90.00
_cell.angle_beta   90.00
_cell.angle_gamma   90.00
#
_symmetry.space_group_name_H-M   'P 1'
#
loop_
_entity.id
_entity.type
_entity.pdbx_description
1 polymer ?
#
loop_
_entity_poly.entity_id
_entity_poly.type
_entity_poly.pdbx_seq_one_letter_code
_entity_poly.pdbx_strand_id
1 'polypeptide(L)'
;MFSPLRLTSRLFTFVFIIVLAGCQFSSQPTTKHNDYTRVTEISSEVFYYTDNPLILLEMRAKWISNQGYVVDIVTTSIALDNLDLNLAWSQNRNYRYVSGGKSSLVCVVGCTVSEKGRLFIPEDEFRTYAHTGFTFKLIGRSNSIDGFLNARAFQRVLYKMQTLPQMQTLSRR
;
A
#
# COMPACT_ATOMS: atom_id res chain seq x y z
N MET A 1 15.13 -20.72 56.05
CA MET A 1 15.72 -19.90 54.97
C MET A 1 14.91 -20.13 53.70
N PHE A 2 14.01 -19.20 53.36
CA PHE A 2 13.21 -19.29 52.13
C PHE A 2 14.02 -18.74 50.97
N SER A 3 14.33 -19.58 49.98
CA SER A 3 15.11 -19.21 48.80
C SER A 3 14.36 -18.19 47.94
N PRO A 4 14.92 -16.98 47.70
CA PRO A 4 14.25 -15.91 46.94
C PRO A 4 14.32 -16.11 45.41
N LEU A 5 14.98 -17.17 44.94
CA LEU A 5 15.33 -17.38 43.53
C LEU A 5 14.18 -17.82 42.61
N ARG A 6 13.03 -18.27 43.15
CA ARG A 6 11.90 -18.72 42.31
C ARG A 6 10.94 -17.60 41.89
N LEU A 7 10.97 -16.44 42.55
CA LEU A 7 10.03 -15.34 42.26
C LEU A 7 10.49 -14.47 41.08
N THR A 8 11.81 -14.29 40.93
CA THR A 8 12.41 -13.47 39.88
C THR A 8 12.27 -14.10 38.49
N SER A 9 12.35 -15.43 38.38
CA SER A 9 12.19 -16.15 37.11
C SER A 9 10.78 -16.02 36.50
N ARG A 10 9.73 -16.00 37.32
CA ARG A 10 8.34 -15.85 36.84
C ARG A 10 8.04 -14.43 36.35
N LEU A 11 8.62 -13.41 36.99
CA LEU A 11 8.49 -12.01 36.59
C LEU A 11 9.13 -11.71 35.24
N PHE A 12 10.31 -12.26 34.96
CA PHE A 12 10.98 -12.10 33.65
C PHE A 12 10.19 -12.72 32.49
N THR A 13 9.49 -13.84 32.74
CA THR A 13 8.69 -14.51 31.70
C THR A 13 7.44 -13.70 31.32
N PHE A 14 6.80 -13.04 32.30
CA PHE A 14 5.64 -12.18 32.05
C PHE A 14 5.99 -10.91 31.28
N VAL A 15 7.14 -10.29 31.57
CA VAL A 15 7.59 -9.10 30.83
C VAL A 15 7.89 -9.43 29.37
N PHE A 16 8.43 -10.60 29.07
CA PHE A 16 8.72 -11.02 27.69
C PHE A 16 7.44 -11.23 26.85
N ILE A 17 6.36 -11.75 27.46
CA ILE A 17 5.05 -11.92 26.77
C ILE A 17 4.38 -10.57 26.49
N ILE A 18 4.50 -9.60 27.40
CA ILE A 18 3.91 -8.26 27.20
C ILE A 18 4.67 -7.47 26.12
N VAL A 19 5.98 -7.64 25.99
CA VAL A 19 6.78 -6.99 24.94
C VAL A 19 6.52 -7.62 23.56
N LEU A 20 6.29 -8.94 23.47
CA LEU A 20 5.89 -9.59 22.21
C LEU A 20 4.45 -9.23 21.76
N ALA A 21 3.55 -8.90 22.70
CA ALA A 21 2.21 -8.42 22.38
C ALA A 21 2.18 -6.95 21.90
N GLY A 22 3.23 -6.17 22.19
CA GLY A 22 3.33 -4.75 21.82
C GLY A 22 3.72 -4.46 20.38
N CYS A 23 4.13 -5.46 19.59
CA CYS A 23 4.55 -5.27 18.20
C CYS A 23 3.44 -5.46 17.16
N GLN A 24 2.18 -5.61 17.59
CA GLN A 24 1.03 -5.54 16.68
C GLN A 24 0.40 -4.14 16.69
N PHE A 25 1.22 -3.10 16.44
CA PHE A 25 0.69 -1.87 15.84
C PHE A 25 0.22 -2.20 14.41
N SER A 26 -0.90 -2.90 14.37
CA SER A 26 -1.73 -3.16 13.20
C SER A 26 -2.25 -1.80 12.75
N SER A 27 -1.53 -1.19 11.84
CA SER A 27 -1.99 -0.12 10.98
C SER A 27 -3.26 -0.56 10.24
N GLN A 28 -4.41 -0.34 10.87
CA GLN A 28 -5.69 -0.81 10.36
C GLN A 28 -6.01 -0.16 9.01
N PRO A 29 -6.69 -0.88 8.09
CA PRO A 29 -7.20 -0.28 6.87
C PRO A 29 -8.13 0.89 7.20
N THR A 30 -8.01 1.98 6.43
CA THR A 30 -8.83 3.18 6.60
C THR A 30 -10.03 3.11 5.65
N THR A 31 -11.18 3.60 6.12
CA THR A 31 -12.38 3.77 5.29
C THR A 31 -12.69 5.26 5.22
N LYS A 32 -12.85 5.79 4.01
CA LYS A 32 -13.28 7.16 3.75
C LYS A 32 -14.56 7.11 2.95
N HIS A 33 -15.58 7.84 3.40
CA HIS A 33 -16.81 8.05 2.65
C HIS A 33 -16.87 9.52 2.26
N ASN A 34 -17.14 9.80 0.99
CA ASN A 34 -17.37 11.15 0.49
C ASN A 34 -18.87 11.33 0.24
N ASP A 35 -19.55 12.08 1.11
CA ASP A 35 -21.00 12.30 1.04
C ASP A 35 -21.45 13.00 -0.24
N TYR A 36 -20.59 13.86 -0.81
CA TYR A 36 -20.91 14.62 -2.02
C TYR A 36 -20.87 13.77 -3.29
N THR A 37 -19.90 12.86 -3.38
CA THR A 37 -19.73 11.98 -4.55
C THR A 37 -20.33 10.59 -4.34
N ARG A 38 -20.77 10.27 -3.12
CA ARG A 38 -21.21 8.94 -2.66
C ARG A 38 -20.17 7.84 -2.93
N VAL A 39 -18.89 8.21 -2.93
CA VAL A 39 -17.78 7.27 -3.14
C VAL A 39 -17.25 6.80 -1.79
N THR A 40 -17.15 5.48 -1.65
CA THR A 40 -16.48 4.86 -0.50
C THR A 40 -15.12 4.34 -0.95
N GLU A 41 -14.09 4.70 -0.21
CA GLU A 41 -12.72 4.24 -0.38
C GLU A 41 -12.30 3.43 0.85
N ILE A 42 -11.75 2.24 0.61
CA ILE A 42 -11.02 1.46 1.61
C ILE A 42 -9.57 1.46 1.19
N SER A 43 -8.66 1.81 2.11
CA SER A 43 -7.22 1.85 1.84
C SER A 43 -6.43 1.06 2.86
N SER A 44 -5.39 0.37 2.40
CA SER A 44 -4.32 -0.10 3.28
C SER A 44 -3.53 1.07 3.87
N GLU A 45 -2.59 0.75 4.75
CA GLU A 45 -1.51 1.67 5.09
C GLU A 45 -0.60 1.95 3.88
N VAL A 46 0.34 2.89 4.05
CA VAL A 46 1.45 3.10 3.11
C VAL A 46 2.47 1.99 3.26
N PHE A 47 2.88 1.42 2.14
CA PHE A 47 4.06 0.58 2.03
C PHE A 47 5.11 1.31 1.24
N TYR A 48 6.36 1.23 1.70
CA TYR A 48 7.50 1.83 1.02
C TYR A 48 8.35 0.75 0.37
N TYR A 49 8.84 1.01 -0.83
CA TYR A 49 9.80 0.16 -1.53
C TYR A 49 10.82 1.01 -2.27
N THR A 50 12.05 0.53 -2.33
CA THR A 50 13.13 1.16 -3.07
C THR A 50 14.14 0.08 -3.46
N ASP A 51 14.40 -0.03 -4.75
CA ASP A 51 15.50 -0.79 -5.35
C ASP A 51 16.66 0.15 -5.76
N ASN A 52 16.36 1.44 -5.92
CA ASN A 52 17.28 2.52 -6.24
C ASN A 52 17.26 3.59 -5.13
N PRO A 53 18.38 3.88 -4.46
CA PRO A 53 18.42 4.83 -3.33
C PRO A 53 18.01 6.27 -3.69
N LEU A 54 17.94 6.60 -4.98
CA LEU A 54 17.49 7.90 -5.48
C LEU A 54 15.97 7.95 -5.74
N ILE A 55 15.26 6.84 -5.55
CA ILE A 55 13.84 6.68 -5.85
C ILE A 55 13.15 6.01 -4.65
N LEU A 56 12.12 6.66 -4.13
CA LEU A 56 11.21 6.11 -3.14
C LEU A 56 9.85 5.83 -3.79
N LEU A 57 9.38 4.59 -3.70
CA LEU A 57 8.01 4.23 -4.04
C LEU A 57 7.16 4.13 -2.78
N GLU A 58 6.11 4.92 -2.71
CA GLU A 58 5.02 4.78 -1.73
C GLU A 58 3.83 4.13 -2.41
N MET A 59 3.27 3.09 -1.79
CA MET A 59 2.19 2.30 -2.37
C MET A 59 1.07 2.07 -1.38
N ARG A 60 -0.17 2.09 -1.86
CA ARG A 60 -1.36 1.72 -1.08
C ARG A 60 -2.30 0.86 -1.92
N ALA A 61 -2.66 -0.31 -1.42
CA ALA A 61 -3.77 -1.07 -1.98
C ALA A 61 -5.08 -0.39 -1.58
N LYS A 62 -6.03 -0.31 -2.51
CA LYS A 62 -7.34 0.28 -2.26
C LYS A 62 -8.47 -0.46 -2.96
N TRP A 63 -9.66 -0.28 -2.43
CA TRP A 63 -10.93 -0.51 -3.13
C TRP A 63 -11.73 0.79 -3.13
N ILE A 64 -12.26 1.16 -4.28
CA ILE A 64 -13.06 2.37 -4.47
C ILE A 64 -14.38 1.97 -5.13
N SER A 65 -15.51 2.34 -4.54
CA SER A 65 -16.84 1.82 -4.93
C SER A 65 -17.19 1.96 -6.41
N ASN A 66 -16.71 3.02 -7.09
CA ASN A 66 -16.96 3.27 -8.51
C ASN A 66 -15.78 2.96 -9.45
N GLN A 67 -14.64 2.49 -8.92
CA GLN A 67 -13.44 2.19 -9.71
C GLN A 67 -12.91 0.76 -9.50
N GLY A 68 -13.38 0.05 -8.49
CA GLY A 68 -12.90 -1.30 -8.14
C GLY A 68 -11.59 -1.27 -7.37
N TYR A 69 -10.75 -2.28 -7.60
CA TYR A 69 -9.49 -2.48 -6.91
C TYR A 69 -8.35 -1.76 -7.60
N VAL A 70 -7.57 -1.00 -6.81
CA VAL A 70 -6.48 -0.18 -7.34
C VAL A 70 -5.28 -0.21 -6.41
N VAL A 71 -4.11 0.12 -6.95
CA VAL A 71 -2.91 0.46 -6.18
C VAL A 71 -2.57 1.91 -6.49
N ASP A 72 -2.65 2.76 -5.48
CA ASP A 72 -2.13 4.13 -5.56
C ASP A 72 -0.63 4.10 -5.35
N ILE A 73 0.10 4.78 -6.22
CA ILE A 73 1.55 4.83 -6.25
C ILE A 73 2.00 6.29 -6.21
N VAL A 74 2.95 6.61 -5.35
CA VAL A 74 3.66 7.88 -5.35
C VAL A 74 5.13 7.57 -5.51
N THR A 75 5.73 8.10 -6.57
CA THR A 75 7.16 7.93 -6.84
C THR A 75 7.85 9.25 -6.57
N THR A 76 8.79 9.26 -5.64
CA THR A 76 9.61 10.43 -5.34
C THR A 76 11.03 10.16 -5.79
N SER A 77 11.57 10.99 -6.68
CA SER A 77 12.93 10.89 -7.18
C SER A 77 13.71 12.16 -6.88
N ILE A 78 14.97 12.00 -6.51
CA ILE A 78 15.97 13.09 -6.39
C ILE A 78 16.87 13.19 -7.62
N ALA A 79 16.62 12.39 -8.66
CA ALA A 79 17.35 12.46 -9.92
C ALA A 79 16.80 13.61 -10.80
N LEU A 80 17.70 14.23 -11.58
CA LEU A 80 17.36 15.30 -12.54
C LEU A 80 16.42 14.82 -13.65
N ASP A 81 16.36 13.50 -13.88
CA ASP A 81 15.57 12.91 -14.95
C ASP A 81 14.12 12.78 -14.55
N ASN A 82 13.26 13.28 -15.43
CA ASN A 82 11.83 13.08 -15.32
C ASN A 82 11.50 11.60 -15.50
N LEU A 83 10.80 11.00 -14.54
CA LEU A 83 10.41 9.60 -14.64
C LEU A 83 9.38 9.42 -15.76
N ASP A 84 8.40 10.31 -15.88
CA ASP A 84 7.33 10.27 -16.88
C ASP A 84 6.72 8.87 -17.00
N LEU A 85 6.28 8.33 -15.86
CA LEU A 85 5.76 6.98 -15.78
C LEU A 85 4.44 6.89 -16.54
N ASN A 86 4.31 5.91 -17.43
CA ASN A 86 3.15 5.79 -18.30
C ASN A 86 2.63 4.36 -18.45
N LEU A 87 3.41 3.36 -18.04
CA LEU A 87 3.09 1.95 -18.18
C LEU A 87 3.41 1.20 -16.90
N ALA A 88 2.68 0.11 -16.67
CA ALA A 88 2.93 -0.78 -15.56
C ALA A 88 2.79 -2.23 -16.01
N TRP A 89 3.79 -3.05 -15.69
CA TRP A 89 3.85 -4.44 -16.08
C TRP A 89 3.98 -5.35 -14.86
N SER A 90 3.32 -6.49 -14.88
CA SER A 90 3.54 -7.58 -13.93
C SER A 90 3.29 -8.91 -14.63
N GLN A 91 4.11 -9.92 -14.36
CA GLN A 91 3.92 -11.29 -14.88
C GLN A 91 3.61 -11.35 -16.39
N ASN A 92 4.35 -10.60 -17.21
CA ASN A 92 4.16 -10.48 -18.67
C ASN A 92 2.81 -9.89 -19.12
N ARG A 93 2.09 -9.21 -18.23
CA ARG A 93 0.85 -8.49 -18.51
C ARG A 93 1.03 -6.99 -18.28
N ASN A 94 0.47 -6.19 -19.18
CA ASN A 94 0.34 -4.75 -19.02
C ASN A 94 -0.93 -4.43 -18.22
N TYR A 95 -0.78 -3.63 -17.18
CA TYR A 95 -1.86 -3.13 -16.34
C TYR A 95 -2.20 -1.71 -16.72
N ARG A 96 -3.48 -1.37 -16.63
CA ARG A 96 -3.90 0.02 -16.83
C ARG A 96 -3.31 0.89 -15.73
N TYR A 97 -2.37 1.73 -16.12
CA TYR A 97 -1.78 2.77 -15.29
C TYR A 97 -2.32 4.15 -15.71
N VAL A 98 -2.68 4.98 -14.74
CA VAL A 98 -3.13 6.35 -14.97
C VAL A 98 -2.28 7.30 -14.14
N SER A 99 -1.60 8.23 -14.79
CA SER A 99 -0.83 9.27 -14.09
C SER A 99 -1.76 10.24 -13.37
N GLY A 100 -1.46 10.52 -12.11
CA GLY A 100 -2.22 11.37 -11.19
C GLY A 100 -1.62 12.76 -10.99
N GLY A 101 -0.58 13.10 -11.75
CA GLY A 101 0.08 14.41 -11.73
C GLY A 101 1.48 14.38 -11.13
N LYS A 102 2.23 15.45 -11.43
CA LYS A 102 3.63 15.62 -11.09
C LYS A 102 3.83 16.92 -10.33
N SER A 103 4.64 16.90 -9.29
CA SER A 103 4.99 18.07 -8.48
C SER A 103 6.49 18.10 -8.19
N SER A 104 7.11 19.28 -8.34
CA SER A 104 8.49 19.52 -7.88
C SER A 104 8.43 20.02 -6.43
N LEU A 105 9.15 19.35 -5.53
CA LEU A 105 9.10 19.63 -4.09
C LEU A 105 10.20 20.60 -3.64
N VAL A 106 11.44 20.36 -4.06
CA VAL A 106 12.63 21.13 -3.65
C VAL A 106 13.59 21.19 -4.82
N CYS A 107 14.13 22.36 -5.19
CA CYS A 107 15.07 22.52 -6.33
C CYS A 107 16.33 23.33 -5.98
N VAL A 108 16.71 23.43 -4.70
CA VAL A 108 17.80 24.32 -4.25
C VAL A 108 19.19 23.72 -4.51
N VAL A 109 19.36 22.39 -4.42
CA VAL A 109 20.64 21.68 -4.63
C VAL A 109 20.42 20.41 -5.48
N GLY A 110 19.43 20.45 -6.37
CA GLY A 110 18.88 19.29 -7.07
C GLY A 110 17.35 19.26 -6.94
N CYS A 111 16.65 18.87 -8.00
CA CYS A 111 15.19 18.85 -8.00
C CYS A 111 14.66 17.50 -7.51
N THR A 112 13.92 17.53 -6.41
CA THR A 112 13.08 16.40 -5.98
C THR A 112 11.75 16.47 -6.71
N VAL A 113 11.46 15.45 -7.51
CA VAL A 113 10.21 15.29 -8.26
C VAL A 113 9.37 14.21 -7.60
N SER A 114 8.09 14.49 -7.40
CA SER A 114 7.09 13.51 -6.98
C SER A 114 6.05 13.33 -8.08
N GLU A 115 5.85 12.08 -8.52
CA GLU A 115 4.86 11.68 -9.50
C GLU A 115 3.85 10.73 -8.87
N LYS A 116 2.57 11.02 -9.02
CA LYS A 116 1.48 10.16 -8.55
C LYS A 116 0.96 9.33 -9.69
N GLY A 117 0.51 8.13 -9.40
CA GLY A 117 -0.18 7.29 -10.36
C GLY A 117 -1.09 6.27 -9.69
N ARG A 118 -1.93 5.66 -10.51
CA ARG A 118 -2.88 4.64 -10.08
C ARG A 118 -2.84 3.47 -11.03
N LEU A 119 -2.71 2.28 -10.45
CA LEU A 119 -2.75 1.02 -11.14
C LEU A 119 -4.09 0.33 -10.89
N PHE A 120 -4.78 -0.11 -11.94
CA PHE A 120 -6.05 -0.84 -11.80
C PHE A 120 -5.78 -2.34 -11.81
N ILE A 121 -6.23 -3.03 -10.76
CA ILE A 121 -6.02 -4.47 -10.59
C ILE A 121 -7.38 -5.18 -10.71
N PRO A 122 -7.49 -6.22 -11.56
CA PRO A 122 -8.68 -7.08 -11.59
C PRO A 122 -8.97 -7.70 -10.21
N GLU A 123 -10.24 -7.91 -9.87
CA GLU A 123 -10.61 -8.43 -8.53
C GLU A 123 -10.00 -9.81 -8.22
N ASP A 124 -10.03 -10.71 -9.19
CA ASP A 124 -9.48 -12.06 -9.10
C ASP A 124 -7.97 -12.04 -8.82
N GLU A 125 -7.24 -11.15 -9.50
CA GLU A 125 -5.81 -10.93 -9.26
C GLU A 125 -5.55 -10.26 -7.93
N PHE A 126 -6.37 -9.27 -7.54
CA PHE A 126 -6.22 -8.59 -6.24
C PHE A 126 -6.35 -9.58 -5.07
N ARG A 127 -7.28 -10.55 -5.20
CA ARG A 127 -7.43 -11.66 -4.23
C ARG A 127 -6.22 -12.60 -4.26
N THR A 128 -5.70 -12.92 -5.44
CA THR A 128 -4.45 -13.70 -5.59
C THR A 128 -3.27 -13.00 -4.90
N TYR A 129 -3.13 -11.69 -5.09
CA TYR A 129 -2.07 -10.89 -4.48
C TYR A 129 -2.22 -10.72 -2.97
N ALA A 130 -3.40 -10.93 -2.40
CA ALA A 130 -3.57 -11.08 -0.96
C ALA A 130 -2.89 -12.33 -0.39
N HIS A 131 -2.46 -13.28 -1.23
CA HIS A 131 -1.67 -14.43 -0.81
C HIS A 131 -0.20 -14.30 -1.20
N THR A 132 0.08 -13.79 -2.40
CA THR A 132 1.44 -13.82 -2.97
C THR A 132 2.19 -12.49 -2.85
N GLY A 133 1.48 -11.38 -2.57
CA GLY A 133 1.99 -10.04 -2.84
C GLY A 133 1.99 -9.74 -4.35
N PHE A 134 2.43 -8.54 -4.69
CA PHE A 134 2.39 -8.02 -6.05
C PHE A 134 3.73 -7.38 -6.42
N THR A 135 4.41 -7.99 -7.38
CA THR A 135 5.64 -7.45 -7.98
C THR A 135 5.28 -6.83 -9.32
N PHE A 136 5.78 -5.63 -9.61
CA PHE A 136 5.49 -4.95 -10.86
C PHE A 136 6.66 -4.07 -11.28
N LYS A 137 6.64 -3.62 -12.52
CA LYS A 137 7.59 -2.68 -13.09
C LYS A 137 6.83 -1.48 -13.64
N LEU A 138 7.15 -0.28 -13.16
CA LEU A 138 6.71 0.96 -13.78
C LEU A 138 7.70 1.32 -14.88
N ILE A 139 7.18 1.68 -16.05
CA ILE A 139 7.99 2.07 -17.19
C ILE A 139 7.62 3.51 -17.50
N GLY A 140 8.64 4.35 -17.60
CA GLY A 140 8.54 5.72 -18.07
C GLY A 140 9.40 5.94 -19.30
N ARG A 141 9.59 7.21 -19.69
CA ARG A 141 10.24 7.56 -20.96
C ARG A 141 11.69 7.11 -21.03
N SER A 142 12.45 7.31 -19.96
CA SER A 142 13.89 7.05 -19.92
C SER A 142 14.30 6.01 -18.90
N ASN A 143 13.38 5.61 -18.02
CA ASN A 143 13.68 4.79 -16.84
C ASN A 143 12.56 3.78 -16.58
N SER A 144 12.92 2.71 -15.86
CA SER A 144 11.97 1.78 -15.28
C SER A 144 12.26 1.60 -13.80
N ILE A 145 11.22 1.31 -13.02
CA ILE A 145 11.32 1.16 -11.57
C ILE A 145 10.63 -0.15 -11.22
N ASP A 146 11.34 -1.05 -10.54
CA ASP A 146 10.74 -2.25 -9.99
C ASP A 146 10.02 -1.89 -8.67
N GLY A 147 8.87 -2.54 -8.44
CA GLY A 147 7.99 -2.29 -7.31
C GLY A 147 7.53 -3.59 -6.70
N PHE A 148 7.43 -3.62 -5.37
CA PHE A 148 6.85 -4.74 -4.65
C PHE A 148 5.90 -4.27 -3.55
N LEU A 149 4.66 -4.71 -3.63
CA LEU A 149 3.64 -4.47 -2.61
C LEU A 149 3.32 -5.76 -1.86
N ASN A 150 3.49 -5.73 -0.54
CA ASN A 150 3.30 -6.90 0.32
C ASN A 150 1.83 -7.38 0.32
N ALA A 151 1.64 -8.71 0.38
CA ALA A 151 0.33 -9.37 0.46
C ALA A 151 -0.59 -8.77 1.54
N ARG A 152 -0.02 -8.36 2.67
CA ARG A 152 -0.73 -7.72 3.79
C ARG A 152 -1.52 -6.48 3.36
N ALA A 153 -1.05 -5.71 2.38
CA ALA A 153 -1.76 -4.54 1.88
C ALA A 153 -3.13 -4.91 1.31
N PHE A 154 -3.17 -5.95 0.46
CA PHE A 154 -4.36 -6.48 -0.18
C PHE A 154 -5.30 -7.16 0.84
N GLN A 155 -4.73 -7.98 1.73
CA GLN A 155 -5.48 -8.67 2.80
C GLN A 155 -6.29 -7.69 3.64
N ARG A 156 -5.70 -6.55 4.02
CA ARG A 156 -6.38 -5.55 4.84
C ARG A 156 -7.56 -4.90 4.14
N VAL A 157 -7.43 -4.62 2.85
CA VAL A 157 -8.54 -4.07 2.06
C VAL A 157 -9.68 -5.09 1.98
N LEU A 158 -9.38 -6.36 1.65
CA LEU A 158 -10.38 -7.42 1.55
C LEU A 158 -11.07 -7.70 2.89
N TYR A 159 -10.31 -7.79 3.98
CA TYR A 159 -10.85 -7.98 5.32
C TYR A 159 -11.83 -6.85 5.67
N LYS A 160 -11.44 -5.59 5.43
CA LYS A 160 -12.31 -4.45 5.74
C LYS A 160 -13.58 -4.46 4.90
N MET A 161 -13.49 -4.81 3.61
CA MET A 161 -14.67 -4.95 2.74
C MET A 161 -15.68 -5.97 3.27
N GLN A 162 -15.22 -7.12 3.79
CA GLN A 162 -16.10 -8.15 4.36
C GLN A 162 -16.81 -7.69 5.63
N THR A 163 -16.16 -6.80 6.39
CA THR A 163 -16.71 -6.25 7.64
C THR A 163 -17.54 -4.97 7.46
N LEU A 164 -17.61 -4.43 6.23
CA LEU A 164 -18.54 -3.34 5.97
C LEU A 164 -19.96 -3.87 6.15
N PRO A 165 -20.85 -3.10 6.81
CA PRO A 165 -22.28 -3.39 6.74
C PRO A 165 -22.62 -3.57 5.27
N GLN A 166 -23.38 -4.61 4.92
CA GLN A 166 -23.95 -4.74 3.58
C GLN A 166 -24.84 -3.51 3.35
N MET A 167 -24.24 -2.41 2.89
CA MET A 167 -24.95 -1.24 2.40
C MET A 167 -25.52 -1.69 1.07
N GLN A 168 -26.68 -2.33 1.17
CA GLN A 168 -27.70 -2.53 0.16
C GLN A 168 -27.17 -2.42 -1.26
N THR A 169 -26.88 -3.58 -1.84
CA THR A 169 -27.19 -3.85 -3.25
C THR A 169 -28.66 -3.54 -3.53
N LEU A 170 -29.01 -2.25 -3.59
CA LEU A 170 -30.25 -1.70 -4.12
C LEU A 170 -29.86 -0.86 -5.34
N SER A 171 -29.46 -1.53 -6.43
CA SER A 171 -29.70 -1.08 -7.81
C SER A 171 -29.06 -2.06 -8.79
N ARG A 172 -29.67 -3.24 -8.92
CA ARG A 172 -29.74 -4.00 -10.17
C ARG A 172 -31.08 -4.73 -10.19
N ARG A 173 -32.11 -3.99 -10.59
CA ARG A 173 -33.26 -4.50 -11.34
C ARG A 173 -33.28 -3.76 -12.65
#